data_AF-A0A817JZS7-F1
#
_entry.id   AF-A0A817JZS7-F1
#
_cell.length_a   1.000
_cell.length_b   1.000
_cell.length_c   1.000
_cell.angle_alpha   90.00
_cell.angle_beta   90.00
_cell.angle_gamma   90.00
#
_symmetry.space_group_name_H-M   'P 1'
#
loop_
_entity.id
_entity.type
_entity.pdbx_description
1 polymer ?
#
loop_
_entity_poly.entity_id
_entity_poly.type
_entity_poly.pdbx_seq_one_letter_code
_entity_poly.pdbx_strand_id
1 'polypeptide(L)'
;MSSFLNRLKTFKTGSNHSHNNESDSGSICSFDEEVCFFYYLYKLWIHLFQKGFLCPICHRKFADTNGLEHHYLKVHSQEQSPTIYEDTNGIKNSSKHAQIDDPLQEAAIWKQQFFVSEENRMKLSSDLMQQRQRVSDLEEELDLFHKQLRSTQLKVIEQSQEIGNLKATKDVCDAQLAMFSDELLQTQGELKVKQNQVNTLYNDLIPKPTNDDVDVLKRELISVQQRMNEMYLEKEQQIEQLRCILLEIYEYTKRFHQFENIFDQVNFDFSTVIII
;
A
#
# COMPACT_ATOMS: atom_id res chain seq x y z
N MET A 1 33.66 4.08 -6.06
CA MET A 1 34.38 5.36 -6.25
C MET A 1 34.75 5.67 -7.71
N SER A 2 35.10 4.70 -8.57
CA SER A 2 35.50 5.01 -9.96
C SER A 2 34.33 5.32 -10.92
N SER A 3 33.11 4.87 -10.63
CA SER A 3 31.91 5.21 -11.43
C SER A 3 31.44 6.66 -11.25
N PHE A 4 31.80 7.30 -10.15
CA PHE A 4 31.36 8.66 -9.80
C PHE A 4 32.21 9.75 -10.49
N LEU A 5 33.51 9.50 -10.69
CA LEU A 5 34.42 10.39 -11.41
C LEU A 5 34.13 10.46 -12.92
N ASN A 6 33.49 9.43 -13.49
CA ASN A 6 33.12 9.42 -14.90
C ASN A 6 31.86 10.27 -15.20
N ARG A 7 30.97 10.50 -14.21
CA ARG A 7 29.79 11.37 -14.38
C ARG A 7 30.10 12.86 -14.23
N LEU A 8 31.20 13.25 -13.59
CA LEU A 8 31.61 14.65 -13.45
C LEU A 8 32.34 15.19 -14.70
N LYS A 9 32.84 14.32 -15.59
CA LYS A 9 33.50 14.75 -16.83
C LYS A 9 32.53 15.12 -17.95
N THR A 10 31.27 14.69 -17.90
CA THR A 10 30.28 14.96 -18.96
C THR A 10 29.52 16.28 -18.78
N PHE A 11 29.77 17.06 -17.72
CA PHE A 11 29.10 18.33 -17.47
C PHE A 11 29.92 19.56 -17.88
N LYS A 12 31.08 19.35 -18.52
CA LYS A 12 32.06 20.42 -18.80
C LYS A 12 32.05 20.86 -20.27
N THR A 13 30.88 21.14 -20.84
CA THR A 13 30.77 21.93 -22.07
C THR A 13 29.46 22.72 -22.07
N GLY A 14 29.59 24.04 -21.96
CA GLY A 14 28.51 24.98 -22.24
C GLY A 14 27.92 25.63 -21.00
N SER A 15 28.52 26.73 -20.55
CA SER A 15 27.84 28.02 -20.56
C SER A 15 28.79 29.10 -20.02
N ASN A 16 29.20 30.02 -20.89
CA ASN A 16 29.84 31.26 -20.49
C ASN A 16 28.76 32.17 -19.91
N HIS A 17 28.77 32.41 -18.60
CA HIS A 17 28.06 33.54 -18.03
C HIS A 17 28.98 34.33 -17.10
N SER A 18 29.34 35.51 -17.59
CA SER A 18 29.89 36.62 -16.83
C SER A 18 28.78 37.22 -15.97
N HIS A 19 28.97 37.34 -14.66
CA HIS A 19 28.18 38.26 -13.84
C HIS A 19 29.10 39.05 -12.91
N ASN A 20 29.01 40.37 -13.10
CA ASN A 20 29.53 41.41 -12.23
C ASN A 20 28.82 41.40 -10.88
N ASN A 21 29.54 41.94 -9.90
CA ASN A 21 29.07 42.27 -8.56
C ASN A 21 27.75 43.06 -8.59
N GLU A 22 26.79 42.68 -7.76
CA GLU A 22 26.10 43.59 -6.83
C GLU A 22 25.11 42.81 -5.93
N SER A 23 24.76 43.51 -4.87
CA SER A 23 24.23 43.05 -3.60
C SER A 23 22.76 42.63 -3.63
N ASP A 24 22.42 41.80 -2.63
CA ASP A 24 21.19 41.86 -1.85
C ASP A 24 19.91 41.14 -2.35
N SER A 25 19.23 40.58 -1.34
CA SER A 25 17.88 40.03 -1.31
C SER A 25 17.60 38.70 -2.03
N GLY A 26 16.92 37.81 -1.28
CA GLY A 26 16.72 36.40 -1.61
C GLY A 26 15.88 36.15 -2.85
N SER A 27 16.31 35.17 -3.63
CA SER A 27 15.47 34.42 -4.56
C SER A 27 15.62 32.94 -4.23
N ILE A 28 14.52 32.37 -3.73
CA ILE A 28 14.31 30.94 -3.56
C ILE A 28 14.10 30.36 -4.96
N CYS A 29 15.10 29.67 -5.50
CA CYS A 29 14.93 28.86 -6.69
C CYS A 29 14.29 27.53 -6.30
N SER A 30 13.12 27.24 -6.89
CA SER A 30 12.49 25.91 -6.85
C SER A 30 13.27 24.96 -7.75
N PHE A 31 14.13 24.14 -7.15
CA PHE A 31 14.76 22.97 -7.76
C PHE A 31 14.96 21.90 -6.68
N ASP A 32 14.85 20.64 -7.09
CA ASP A 32 14.76 19.43 -6.26
C ASP A 32 15.65 19.41 -5.00
N GLU A 33 15.05 19.03 -3.87
CA GLU A 33 15.59 19.15 -2.50
C GLU A 33 16.95 18.45 -2.31
N GLU A 34 17.27 17.42 -3.10
CA GLU A 34 18.53 16.66 -2.96
C GLU A 34 19.76 17.39 -3.54
N VAL A 35 19.60 18.26 -4.53
CA VAL A 35 20.73 18.96 -5.18
C VAL A 35 21.14 20.21 -4.40
N CYS A 36 20.19 20.85 -3.72
CA CYS A 36 20.44 22.06 -2.91
C CYS A 36 21.33 21.78 -1.68
N PHE A 37 21.19 20.62 -1.05
CA PHE A 37 21.95 20.28 0.15
C PHE A 37 23.45 20.14 -0.14
N PHE A 38 23.80 19.52 -1.27
CA PHE A 38 25.19 19.39 -1.71
C PHE A 38 25.80 20.72 -2.15
N TYR A 39 25.04 21.60 -2.79
CA TYR A 39 25.52 22.94 -3.15
C TYR A 39 25.78 23.81 -1.91
N TYR A 40 24.90 23.74 -0.90
CA TYR A 40 25.11 24.44 0.36
C TYR A 40 26.31 23.91 1.14
N LEU A 41 26.48 22.59 1.24
CA LEU A 41 27.65 22.00 1.88
C LEU A 41 28.95 22.27 1.11
N TYR A 42 28.92 22.27 -0.22
CA TYR A 42 30.07 22.63 -1.04
C TYR A 42 30.42 24.12 -0.92
N LYS A 43 29.42 25.01 -0.87
CA LYS A 43 29.61 26.45 -0.61
C LYS A 43 30.13 26.72 0.80
N LEU A 44 29.64 25.99 1.81
CA LEU A 44 30.16 26.04 3.17
C LEU A 44 31.59 25.52 3.24
N TRP A 45 31.88 24.40 2.56
CA TRP A 45 33.21 23.82 2.45
C TRP A 45 34.18 24.78 1.75
N ILE A 46 33.78 25.44 0.66
CA ILE A 46 34.57 26.50 0.01
C ILE A 46 34.77 27.68 0.97
N HIS A 47 33.76 28.09 1.75
CA HIS A 47 33.91 29.16 2.74
C HIS A 47 34.81 28.79 3.94
N LEU A 48 34.88 27.51 4.30
CA LEU A 48 35.71 26.97 5.38
C LEU A 48 37.13 26.59 4.92
N PHE A 49 37.32 26.23 3.64
CA PHE A 49 38.60 25.76 3.08
C PHE A 49 39.22 26.68 2.03
N GLN A 50 38.60 27.83 1.68
CA GLN A 50 39.34 28.90 1.00
C GLN A 50 40.38 29.45 1.96
N LYS A 51 41.66 29.21 1.61
CA LYS A 51 42.86 29.81 2.20
C LYS A 51 42.65 31.30 2.43
N GLY A 52 42.17 31.64 3.61
CA GLY A 52 42.06 32.99 4.09
C GLY A 52 42.53 32.99 5.54
N PHE A 53 43.52 33.81 5.83
CA PHE A 53 44.08 33.93 7.16
C PHE A 53 43.19 34.86 7.98
N LEU A 54 42.76 34.41 9.16
CA LEU A 54 41.90 35.17 10.06
C LEU A 54 42.74 35.84 11.14
N CYS A 55 42.50 37.13 11.39
CA CYS A 55 43.09 37.79 12.55
C CYS A 55 42.49 37.22 13.84
N PRO A 56 43.28 36.74 14.81
CA PRO A 56 42.75 36.18 16.05
C PRO A 56 42.12 37.23 16.97
N ILE A 57 42.38 38.53 16.75
CA ILE A 57 41.91 39.62 17.62
C ILE A 57 40.61 40.24 17.07
N CYS A 58 40.55 40.54 15.77
CA CYS A 58 39.38 41.19 15.17
C CYS A 58 38.64 40.33 14.13
N HIS A 59 39.08 39.09 13.91
CA HIS A 59 38.46 38.10 13.01
C HIS A 59 38.26 38.56 11.56
N ARG A 60 39.04 39.57 11.12
CA ARG A 60 39.08 40.00 9.72
C ARG A 60 39.79 38.95 8.86
N LYS A 61 39.24 38.67 7.68
CA LYS A 61 39.78 37.71 6.70
C LYS A 61 40.80 38.38 5.78
N PHE A 62 41.91 37.71 5.52
CA PHE A 62 42.98 38.11 4.61
C PHE A 62 43.22 37.02 3.58
N ALA A 63 43.54 37.37 2.33
CA ALA A 63 43.76 36.40 1.25
C ALA A 63 45.10 35.67 1.36
N ASP A 64 46.06 36.21 2.12
CA ASP A 64 47.41 35.71 2.27
C ASP A 64 47.99 35.97 3.68
N THR A 65 49.10 35.30 4.00
CA THR A 65 49.77 35.43 5.31
C THR A 65 50.33 36.84 5.51
N ASN A 66 50.86 37.44 4.45
CA ASN A 66 51.50 38.75 4.51
C ASN A 66 50.47 39.87 4.79
N GLY A 67 49.26 39.75 4.23
CA GLY A 67 48.15 40.64 4.55
C GLY A 67 47.70 40.53 6.00
N LEU A 68 47.67 39.31 6.55
CA LEU A 68 47.37 39.08 7.97
C LEU A 68 48.48 39.66 8.87
N GLU A 69 49.74 39.40 8.56
CA GLU A 69 50.89 39.87 9.36
C GLU A 69 50.98 41.39 9.38
N HIS A 70 50.85 42.06 8.22
CA HIS A 70 50.83 43.51 8.16
C HIS A 70 49.65 44.11 8.94
N HIS A 71 48.48 43.49 8.84
CA HIS A 71 47.32 43.91 9.62
C HIS A 71 47.56 43.74 11.13
N TYR A 72 48.10 42.59 11.55
CA TYR A 72 48.38 42.32 12.95
C TYR A 72 49.40 43.32 13.50
N LEU A 73 50.49 43.56 12.78
CA LEU A 73 51.53 44.51 13.15
C LEU A 73 51.03 45.96 13.19
N LYS A 74 50.17 46.36 12.24
CA LYS A 74 49.72 47.76 12.13
C LYS A 74 48.53 48.10 13.03
N VAL A 75 47.64 47.14 13.26
CA VAL A 75 46.37 47.38 13.98
C VAL A 75 46.43 46.88 15.42
N HIS A 76 47.24 45.85 15.70
CA HIS A 76 47.27 45.20 17.02
C HIS A 76 48.64 45.27 17.70
N SER A 77 49.74 45.53 16.98
CA SER A 77 51.09 45.58 17.56
C SER A 77 51.49 46.97 18.06
N GLN A 78 50.63 47.61 18.85
CA GLN A 78 51.11 48.57 19.83
C GLN A 78 51.52 47.77 21.07
N GLU A 79 52.83 47.62 21.23
CA GLU A 79 53.54 47.03 22.37
C GLU A 79 53.53 45.49 22.48
N GLN A 80 54.36 44.83 21.65
CA GLN A 80 55.05 43.60 22.05
C GLN A 80 56.20 43.27 21.10
N SER A 81 57.42 43.71 21.45
CA SER A 81 58.65 43.13 20.93
C SER A 81 59.71 43.10 22.04
N PRO A 82 60.15 41.92 22.51
CA PRO A 82 61.39 41.80 23.26
C PRO A 82 62.49 41.38 22.30
N THR A 83 63.28 42.33 21.80
CA THR A 83 64.64 42.03 21.29
C THR A 83 65.59 43.14 21.69
N ILE A 84 66.77 42.71 22.15
CA ILE A 84 67.83 43.50 22.78
C ILE A 84 68.89 43.85 21.70
N TYR A 85 69.49 45.05 21.83
CA TYR A 85 70.70 45.63 21.21
C TYR A 85 70.65 46.07 19.72
N GLU A 86 70.55 47.38 19.49
CA GLU A 86 71.67 48.25 19.07
C GLU A 86 71.27 49.74 19.12
N ASP A 87 72.22 50.58 19.51
CA ASP A 87 72.11 52.03 19.64
C ASP A 87 71.77 52.73 18.31
N THR A 88 70.86 53.71 18.34
CA THR A 88 71.18 55.14 18.16
C THR A 88 69.90 55.99 18.05
N ASN A 89 69.93 57.12 18.75
CA ASN A 89 69.24 58.37 18.42
C ASN A 89 67.69 58.42 18.41
N GLY A 90 67.16 58.80 19.58
CA GLY A 90 66.33 60.01 19.71
C GLY A 90 64.85 59.91 19.33
N ILE A 91 63.97 60.01 20.32
CA ILE A 91 63.12 61.20 20.57
C ILE A 91 62.20 60.91 21.77
N LYS A 92 62.57 61.58 22.87
CA LYS A 92 61.83 62.15 24.01
C LYS A 92 60.29 61.94 24.14
N ASN A 93 59.94 61.64 25.40
CA ASN A 93 58.75 61.99 26.19
C ASN A 93 57.54 61.04 26.09
N SER A 94 56.91 60.57 27.17
CA SER A 94 57.07 60.83 28.61
C SER A 94 56.34 59.73 29.38
N SER A 95 57.07 58.91 30.13
CA SER A 95 56.48 58.02 31.14
C SER A 95 56.92 58.54 32.52
N LYS A 96 55.96 58.93 33.36
CA LYS A 96 56.19 59.19 34.78
C LYS A 96 56.42 57.84 35.47
N HIS A 97 57.60 57.28 35.31
CA HIS A 97 58.07 56.20 36.18
C HIS A 97 58.72 56.85 37.39
N ALA A 98 58.08 56.72 38.55
CA ALA A 98 58.73 56.99 39.83
C ALA A 98 59.94 56.06 39.94
N GLN A 99 61.15 56.63 39.96
CA GLN A 99 62.37 55.91 40.29
C GLN A 99 62.25 55.42 41.73
N ILE A 100 62.31 54.10 41.88
CA ILE A 100 62.41 53.42 43.17
C ILE A 100 63.92 53.26 43.40
N ASP A 101 64.54 54.25 44.04
CA ASP A 101 65.98 54.25 44.37
C ASP A 101 66.27 53.56 45.72
N ASP A 102 65.35 52.71 46.22
CA ASP A 102 65.54 51.92 47.43
C ASP A 102 65.58 50.41 47.10
N PRO A 103 66.74 49.75 47.23
CA PRO A 103 66.90 48.30 47.04
C PRO A 103 65.92 47.46 47.89
N LEU A 104 65.44 47.97 49.01
CA LEU A 104 64.43 47.31 49.84
C LEU A 104 63.04 47.30 49.16
N GLN A 105 62.68 48.37 48.45
CA GLN A 105 61.40 48.47 47.76
C GLN A 105 61.38 47.65 46.46
N GLU A 106 62.51 47.57 45.75
CA GLU A 106 62.66 46.69 44.58
C GLU A 106 62.60 45.20 45.00
N ALA A 107 63.29 44.82 46.09
CA ALA A 107 63.23 43.46 46.63
C ALA A 107 61.80 43.08 47.10
N ALA A 108 61.03 44.04 47.61
CA ALA A 108 59.63 43.83 47.99
C ALA A 108 58.74 43.56 46.75
N ILE A 109 58.95 44.29 45.65
CA ILE A 109 58.22 44.10 44.39
C ILE A 109 58.51 42.72 43.79
N TRP A 110 59.79 42.33 43.72
CA TRP A 110 60.18 41.00 43.22
C TRP A 110 59.60 39.87 44.07
N LYS A 111 59.59 40.03 45.39
CA LYS A 111 58.98 39.07 46.31
C LYS A 111 57.47 38.93 46.03
N GLN A 112 56.75 40.04 45.86
CA GLN A 112 55.33 40.04 45.54
C GLN A 112 55.05 39.40 44.16
N GLN A 113 55.83 39.74 43.14
CA GLN A 113 55.71 39.15 41.80
C GLN A 113 55.97 37.65 41.81
N PHE A 114 56.96 37.18 42.56
CA PHE A 114 57.24 35.75 42.73
C PHE A 114 56.04 35.03 43.36
N PHE A 115 55.43 35.58 44.42
CA PHE A 115 54.24 34.99 45.05
C PHE A 115 53.04 34.92 44.08
N VAL A 116 52.77 36.00 43.34
CA VAL A 116 51.68 36.03 42.34
C VAL A 116 51.96 35.06 41.20
N SER A 117 53.21 34.96 40.76
CA SER A 117 53.62 34.00 39.72
C SER A 117 53.47 32.55 40.17
N GLU A 118 53.83 32.25 41.42
CA GLU A 118 53.64 30.92 42.01
C GLU A 118 52.15 30.58 42.16
N GLU A 119 51.32 31.53 42.60
CA GLU A 119 49.86 31.35 42.67
C GLU A 119 49.25 31.11 41.29
N ASN A 120 49.67 31.87 40.28
CA ASN A 120 49.22 31.70 38.89
C ASN A 120 49.69 30.36 38.31
N ARG A 121 50.91 29.91 38.63
CA ARG A 121 51.43 28.59 38.25
C ARG A 121 50.60 27.46 38.84
N MET A 122 50.23 27.57 40.12
CA MET A 122 49.36 26.59 40.78
C MET A 122 47.96 26.56 40.18
N LYS A 123 47.35 27.73 39.92
CA LYS A 123 46.04 27.83 39.25
C LYS A 123 46.08 27.20 37.85
N LEU A 124 47.08 27.54 37.05
CA LEU A 124 47.25 26.96 35.71
C LEU A 124 47.49 25.44 35.78
N SER A 125 48.26 24.95 36.74
CA SER A 125 48.46 23.51 36.95
C SER A 125 47.15 22.80 37.33
N SER A 126 46.33 23.42 38.19
CA SER A 126 45.01 22.90 38.57
C SER A 126 44.07 22.87 37.36
N ASP A 127 44.02 23.95 36.58
CA ASP A 127 43.19 24.04 35.38
C ASP A 127 43.62 23.01 34.33
N LEU A 128 44.93 22.84 34.11
CA LEU A 128 45.45 21.81 33.21
C LEU A 128 45.07 20.39 33.68
N MET A 129 45.12 20.12 34.98
CA MET A 129 44.70 18.83 35.53
C MET A 129 43.19 18.61 35.33
N GLN A 130 42.37 19.63 35.57
CA GLN A 130 40.94 19.55 35.34
C GLN A 130 40.59 19.33 33.85
N GLN A 131 41.27 20.03 32.95
CA GLN A 131 41.06 19.85 31.51
C GLN A 131 41.50 18.46 31.05
N ARG A 132 42.61 17.92 31.57
CA ARG A 132 43.02 16.53 31.29
C ARG A 132 41.97 15.53 31.75
N GLN A 133 41.40 15.72 32.94
CA GLN A 133 40.33 14.84 33.41
C GLN A 133 39.10 14.90 32.50
N ARG A 134 38.65 16.11 32.12
CA ARG A 134 37.51 16.27 31.19
C ARG A 134 37.75 15.60 29.84
N VAL A 135 38.97 15.70 29.30
CA VAL A 135 39.32 15.02 28.05
C VAL A 135 39.24 13.50 28.24
N SER A 136 39.75 12.97 29.36
CA SER A 136 39.65 11.55 29.69
C SER A 136 38.19 11.08 29.80
N ASP A 137 37.34 11.84 30.51
CA ASP A 137 35.92 11.49 30.68
C ASP A 137 35.19 11.49 29.32
N LEU A 138 35.46 12.47 28.46
CA LEU A 138 34.90 12.55 27.11
C LEU A 138 35.41 11.43 26.19
N GLU A 139 36.66 11.00 26.34
CA GLU A 139 37.20 9.85 25.59
C GLU A 139 36.48 8.54 25.97
N GLU A 140 36.15 8.36 27.26
CA GLU A 140 35.38 7.20 27.72
C GLU A 140 33.94 7.22 27.20
N GLU A 141 33.27 8.38 27.23
CA GLU A 141 31.94 8.55 26.64
C GLU A 141 31.96 8.26 25.13
N LEU A 142 32.98 8.74 24.42
CA LEU A 142 33.15 8.51 23.00
C LEU A 142 33.30 7.00 22.70
N ASP A 143 34.09 6.24 23.47
CA ASP A 143 34.22 4.79 23.27
C ASP A 143 32.90 4.05 23.56
N LEU A 144 32.13 4.50 24.57
CA LEU A 144 30.80 3.96 24.85
C LEU A 144 29.84 4.18 23.68
N PHE A 145 29.80 5.40 23.12
CA PHE A 145 28.99 5.70 21.94
C PHE A 145 29.42 4.88 20.72
N HIS A 146 30.72 4.67 20.51
CA HIS A 146 31.23 3.81 19.42
C HIS A 146 30.83 2.35 19.60
N LYS A 147 30.83 1.82 20.84
CA LYS A 147 30.35 0.47 21.15
C LYS A 147 28.84 0.34 20.87
N GLN A 148 28.05 1.32 21.29
CA GLN A 148 26.61 1.36 21.01
C GLN A 148 26.33 1.45 19.51
N LEU A 149 27.04 2.31 18.77
CA LEU A 149 26.92 2.45 17.33
C LEU A 149 27.22 1.13 16.60
N ARG A 150 28.28 0.42 17.01
CA ARG A 150 28.59 -0.91 16.45
C ARG A 150 27.48 -1.92 16.75
N SER A 151 26.94 -1.91 17.97
CA SER A 151 25.83 -2.80 18.34
C SER A 151 24.57 -2.52 17.52
N THR A 152 24.20 -1.25 17.32
CA THR A 152 23.03 -0.88 16.51
C THR A 152 23.24 -1.18 15.04
N GLN A 153 24.44 -0.94 14.50
CA GLN A 153 24.78 -1.33 13.12
C GLN A 153 24.63 -2.83 12.89
N LEU A 154 25.08 -3.68 13.82
CA LEU A 154 24.89 -5.13 13.72
C LEU A 154 23.40 -5.52 13.72
N LYS A 155 22.60 -4.91 14.61
CA LYS A 155 21.14 -5.14 14.64
C LYS A 155 20.45 -4.72 13.34
N VAL A 156 20.87 -3.62 12.72
CA VAL A 156 20.35 -3.18 11.43
C VAL A 156 20.66 -4.21 10.33
N ILE A 157 21.84 -4.80 10.33
CA ILE A 157 22.22 -5.85 9.38
C ILE A 157 21.35 -7.09 9.57
N GLU A 158 21.18 -7.55 10.82
CA GLU A 158 20.33 -8.70 11.17
C GLU A 158 18.88 -8.48 10.73
N GLN A 159 18.28 -7.34 11.09
CA GLN A 159 16.92 -6.99 10.66
C GLN A 159 16.79 -6.89 9.14
N SER A 160 17.82 -6.40 8.44
CA SER A 160 17.82 -6.35 6.98
C SER A 160 17.80 -7.75 6.35
N GLN A 161 18.48 -8.72 6.97
CA GLN A 161 18.45 -10.12 6.53
C GLN A 161 17.07 -10.74 6.79
N GLU A 162 16.46 -10.50 7.95
CA GLU A 162 15.10 -10.96 8.25
C GLU A 162 14.07 -10.40 7.27
N ILE A 163 14.14 -9.10 6.95
CA ILE A 163 13.26 -8.47 5.94
C ILE A 163 13.46 -9.14 4.57
N GLY A 164 14.70 -9.46 4.20
CA GLY A 164 14.99 -10.20 2.96
C GLY A 164 14.33 -11.57 2.93
N ASN A 165 14.43 -12.33 4.02
CA ASN A 165 13.81 -13.65 4.15
C ASN A 165 12.28 -13.57 4.10
N LEU A 166 11.67 -12.62 4.83
CA LEU A 166 10.23 -12.39 4.82
C LEU A 166 9.72 -11.97 3.44
N LYS A 167 10.51 -11.20 2.69
CA LYS A 167 10.15 -10.84 1.32
C LYS A 167 10.18 -12.05 0.40
N ALA A 168 11.21 -12.90 0.51
CA ALA A 168 11.29 -14.12 -0.29
C ALA A 168 10.12 -15.09 0.01
N THR A 169 9.73 -15.25 1.29
CA THR A 169 8.58 -16.08 1.64
C THR A 169 7.28 -15.49 1.13
N LYS A 170 7.12 -14.16 1.19
CA LYS A 170 5.97 -13.47 0.60
C LYS A 170 5.89 -13.72 -0.91
N ASP A 171 6.99 -13.56 -1.65
CA ASP A 171 7.03 -13.76 -3.10
C ASP A 171 6.62 -15.20 -3.49
N VAL A 172 7.02 -16.19 -2.69
CA VAL A 172 6.57 -17.59 -2.86
C VAL A 172 5.07 -17.75 -2.61
N CYS A 173 4.54 -17.16 -1.53
CA CYS A 173 3.11 -17.19 -1.23
C CYS A 173 2.28 -16.50 -2.31
N ASP A 174 2.72 -15.34 -2.82
CA ASP A 174 2.04 -14.60 -3.88
C ASP A 174 1.99 -15.44 -5.17
N ALA A 175 3.07 -16.15 -5.50
CA ALA A 175 3.10 -17.08 -6.64
C ALA A 175 2.12 -18.26 -6.45
N GLN A 176 2.06 -18.85 -5.25
CA GLN A 176 1.11 -19.93 -4.94
C GLN A 176 -0.35 -19.45 -5.02
N LEU A 177 -0.64 -18.25 -4.51
CA LEU A 177 -1.97 -17.65 -4.60
C LEU A 177 -2.41 -17.44 -6.05
N ALA A 178 -1.50 -16.99 -6.92
CA ALA A 178 -1.77 -16.87 -8.35
C ALA A 178 -2.11 -18.24 -8.97
N MET A 179 -1.32 -19.27 -8.66
CA MET A 179 -1.58 -20.64 -9.14
C MET A 179 -2.95 -21.18 -8.70
N PHE A 180 -3.29 -21.04 -7.42
CA PHE A 180 -4.60 -21.49 -6.92
C PHE A 180 -5.76 -20.66 -7.50
N SER A 181 -5.55 -19.37 -7.73
CA SER A 181 -6.54 -18.52 -8.39
C SER A 181 -6.83 -19.00 -9.82
N ASP A 182 -5.80 -19.36 -10.58
CA ASP A 182 -5.94 -19.90 -11.94
C ASP A 182 -6.68 -21.25 -11.94
N GLU A 183 -6.35 -22.13 -10.98
CA GLU A 183 -7.04 -23.42 -10.80
C GLU A 183 -8.52 -23.24 -10.46
N LEU A 184 -8.86 -22.27 -9.60
CA LEU A 184 -10.25 -21.92 -9.29
C LEU A 184 -11.00 -21.41 -10.53
N LEU A 185 -10.37 -20.57 -11.35
CA LEU A 185 -10.98 -20.09 -12.60
C LEU A 185 -11.21 -21.24 -13.59
N GLN A 186 -10.25 -22.16 -13.71
CA GLN A 186 -10.39 -23.33 -14.56
C GLN A 186 -11.56 -24.22 -14.11
N THR A 187 -11.58 -24.60 -12.83
CA THR A 187 -12.64 -25.47 -12.27
C THR A 187 -14.01 -24.82 -12.36
N GLN A 188 -14.11 -23.50 -12.17
CA GLN A 188 -15.34 -22.75 -12.39
C GLN A 188 -15.80 -22.79 -13.86
N GLY A 189 -14.85 -22.68 -14.81
CA GLY A 189 -15.11 -22.83 -16.23
C GLY A 189 -15.66 -24.21 -16.58
N GLU A 190 -15.02 -25.27 -16.07
CA GLU A 190 -15.47 -26.66 -16.24
C GLU A 190 -16.86 -26.89 -15.66
N LEU A 191 -17.14 -26.35 -14.47
CA LEU A 191 -18.45 -26.45 -13.82
C LEU A 191 -19.53 -25.77 -14.66
N LYS A 192 -19.23 -24.61 -15.26
CA LYS A 192 -20.16 -23.91 -16.17
C LYS A 192 -20.45 -24.73 -17.43
N VAL A 193 -19.42 -25.37 -18.01
CA VAL A 193 -19.59 -26.29 -19.15
C VAL A 193 -20.47 -27.48 -18.75
N LYS A 194 -20.21 -28.10 -17.60
CA LYS A 194 -21.01 -29.22 -17.09
C LYS A 194 -22.44 -28.81 -16.80
N GLN A 195 -22.67 -27.62 -16.25
CA GLN A 195 -24.00 -27.07 -16.04
C GLN A 195 -24.76 -26.91 -17.36
N ASN A 196 -24.10 -26.39 -18.39
CA ASN A 196 -24.70 -26.27 -19.72
C ASN A 196 -25.03 -27.66 -20.31
N GLN A 197 -24.14 -28.64 -20.15
CA GLN A 197 -24.38 -30.02 -20.59
C GLN A 197 -25.62 -30.62 -19.90
N VAL A 198 -25.73 -30.44 -18.57
CA VAL A 198 -26.91 -30.90 -17.81
C VAL A 198 -28.18 -30.22 -18.31
N ASN A 199 -28.15 -28.91 -18.57
CA ASN A 199 -29.30 -28.18 -19.09
C ASN A 199 -29.71 -28.67 -20.49
N THR A 200 -28.76 -28.94 -21.38
CA THR A 200 -29.02 -29.53 -22.70
C THR A 200 -29.66 -30.90 -22.56
N LEU A 201 -29.06 -31.80 -21.78
CA LEU A 201 -29.61 -33.13 -21.55
C LEU A 201 -30.99 -33.08 -20.92
N TYR A 202 -31.23 -32.16 -19.97
CA TYR A 202 -32.53 -31.94 -19.37
C TYR A 202 -33.59 -31.52 -20.41
N ASN A 203 -33.23 -30.62 -21.33
CA ASN A 203 -34.12 -30.22 -22.42
C ASN A 203 -34.39 -31.38 -23.39
N ASP A 204 -33.41 -32.26 -23.63
CA ASP A 204 -33.55 -33.43 -24.49
C ASP A 204 -34.39 -34.54 -23.84
N LEU A 205 -34.27 -34.71 -22.51
CA LEU A 205 -34.97 -35.72 -21.71
C LEU A 205 -36.42 -35.35 -21.37
N ILE A 206 -36.79 -34.07 -21.48
CA ILE A 206 -38.20 -33.66 -21.42
C ILE A 206 -38.72 -33.70 -22.85
N PRO A 207 -39.35 -34.80 -23.32
CA PRO A 207 -40.11 -34.77 -24.55
C PRO A 207 -41.22 -33.75 -24.35
N LYS A 208 -41.07 -32.57 -24.96
CA LYS A 208 -42.20 -31.68 -25.15
C LYS A 208 -43.11 -32.41 -26.14
N PRO A 209 -44.36 -32.77 -25.77
CA PRO A 209 -45.28 -33.28 -26.77
C PRO A 209 -45.31 -32.23 -27.88
N THR A 210 -44.98 -32.65 -29.10
CA THR A 210 -45.02 -31.72 -30.22
C THR A 210 -46.46 -31.26 -30.37
N ASN A 211 -46.69 -30.02 -30.85
CA ASN A 211 -48.06 -29.55 -31.08
C ASN A 211 -48.85 -30.57 -31.93
N ASP A 212 -48.17 -31.24 -32.86
CA ASP A 212 -48.72 -32.31 -33.67
C ASP A 212 -49.17 -33.52 -32.84
N ASP A 213 -48.41 -33.97 -31.84
CA ASP A 213 -48.82 -35.06 -30.94
C ASP A 213 -50.09 -34.69 -30.16
N VAL A 214 -50.16 -33.46 -29.67
CA VAL A 214 -51.34 -32.96 -28.94
C VAL A 214 -52.54 -32.88 -29.86
N ASP A 215 -52.36 -32.46 -31.11
CA ASP A 215 -53.45 -32.34 -32.09
C ASP A 215 -53.87 -33.68 -32.68
N VAL A 216 -52.98 -34.66 -32.77
CA VAL A 216 -53.31 -36.07 -33.05
C VAL A 216 -54.15 -36.64 -31.91
N LEU A 217 -53.72 -36.48 -30.65
CA LEU A 217 -54.47 -36.95 -29.48
C LEU A 217 -55.86 -36.30 -29.37
N LYS A 218 -55.98 -35.00 -29.67
CA LYS A 218 -57.30 -34.32 -29.73
C LYS A 218 -58.20 -34.92 -30.82
N ARG A 219 -57.65 -35.17 -32.02
CA ARG A 219 -58.42 -35.77 -33.13
C ARG A 219 -58.88 -37.19 -32.79
N GLU A 220 -57.99 -38.00 -32.22
CA GLU A 220 -58.33 -39.36 -31.77
C GLU A 220 -59.40 -39.32 -30.67
N LEU A 221 -59.30 -38.42 -29.71
CA LEU A 221 -60.30 -38.26 -28.66
C LEU A 221 -61.68 -37.89 -29.23
N ILE A 222 -61.73 -36.95 -30.17
CA ILE A 222 -62.97 -36.57 -30.86
C ILE A 222 -63.54 -37.76 -31.63
N SER A 223 -62.70 -38.52 -32.35
CA SER A 223 -63.12 -39.71 -33.10
C SER A 223 -63.69 -40.79 -32.18
N VAL A 224 -63.05 -41.06 -31.04
CA VAL A 224 -63.55 -42.02 -30.04
C VAL A 224 -64.88 -41.55 -29.46
N GLN A 225 -65.00 -40.26 -29.14
CA GLN A 225 -66.25 -39.68 -28.63
C GLN A 225 -67.39 -39.81 -29.64
N GLN A 226 -67.13 -39.55 -30.93
CA GLN A 226 -68.12 -39.72 -31.99
C GLN A 226 -68.57 -41.17 -32.11
N ARG A 227 -67.64 -42.12 -32.13
CA ARG A 227 -67.97 -43.54 -32.24
C ARG A 227 -68.77 -44.03 -31.03
N MET A 228 -68.42 -43.53 -29.85
CA MET A 228 -69.15 -43.82 -28.62
C MET A 228 -70.60 -43.29 -28.71
N ASN A 229 -70.79 -42.05 -29.17
CA ASN A 229 -72.13 -41.46 -29.33
C ASN A 229 -72.99 -42.23 -30.35
N GLU A 230 -72.41 -42.66 -31.47
CA GLU A 230 -73.10 -43.52 -32.46
C GLU A 230 -73.56 -44.83 -31.83
N MET A 231 -72.67 -45.49 -31.08
CA MET A 231 -72.99 -46.74 -30.39
C MET A 231 -74.12 -46.55 -29.37
N TYR A 232 -74.10 -45.44 -28.62
CA TYR A 232 -75.18 -45.10 -27.69
C TYR A 232 -76.52 -44.92 -28.43
N LEU A 233 -76.52 -44.22 -29.56
CA LEU A 233 -77.73 -44.01 -30.36
C LEU A 233 -78.27 -45.34 -30.93
N GLU A 234 -77.39 -46.20 -31.45
CA GLU A 234 -77.76 -47.55 -31.92
C GLU A 234 -78.39 -48.37 -30.78
N LYS A 235 -77.85 -48.27 -29.57
CA LYS A 235 -78.39 -48.95 -28.38
C LYS A 235 -79.75 -48.40 -27.98
N GLU A 236 -79.95 -47.09 -28.02
CA GLU A 236 -81.26 -46.49 -27.76
C GLU A 236 -82.32 -46.96 -28.77
N GLN A 237 -81.97 -47.02 -30.06
CA GLN A 237 -82.86 -47.54 -31.09
C GLN A 237 -83.22 -49.02 -30.87
N GLN A 238 -82.26 -49.85 -30.49
CA GLN A 238 -82.51 -51.26 -30.14
C GLN A 238 -83.47 -51.37 -28.95
N ILE A 239 -83.30 -50.54 -27.91
CA ILE A 239 -84.19 -50.51 -26.76
C ILE A 239 -85.61 -50.14 -27.19
N GLU A 240 -85.76 -49.14 -28.06
CA GLU A 240 -87.08 -48.70 -28.51
C GLU A 240 -87.76 -49.74 -29.40
N GLN A 241 -87.02 -50.40 -30.30
CA GLN A 241 -87.54 -51.52 -31.08
C GLN A 241 -88.05 -52.66 -30.19
N LEU A 242 -87.28 -53.03 -29.15
CA LEU A 242 -87.71 -54.04 -28.18
C LEU A 242 -88.98 -53.61 -27.43
N ARG A 243 -89.11 -52.32 -27.09
CA ARG A 243 -90.33 -51.78 -26.47
C ARG A 243 -91.55 -51.90 -27.39
N CYS A 244 -91.41 -51.60 -28.69
CA CYS A 244 -92.47 -51.78 -29.66
C CYS A 244 -92.91 -53.25 -29.75
N ILE A 245 -91.96 -54.19 -29.84
CA ILE A 245 -92.24 -55.62 -29.88
C ILE A 245 -92.96 -56.08 -28.60
N LEU A 246 -92.54 -55.61 -27.43
CA LEU A 246 -93.20 -55.92 -26.16
C LEU A 246 -94.65 -55.43 -26.13
N LEU A 247 -94.93 -54.24 -26.66
CA LEU A 247 -96.29 -53.70 -26.76
C LEU A 247 -97.16 -54.53 -27.73
N GLU A 248 -96.60 -54.96 -28.86
CA GLU A 248 -97.30 -55.85 -29.80
C GLU A 248 -97.67 -57.17 -29.13
N ILE A 249 -96.70 -57.82 -28.45
CA ILE A 249 -96.94 -59.07 -27.72
C ILE A 249 -98.03 -58.86 -26.66
N TYR A 250 -97.99 -57.76 -25.91
CA TYR A 250 -99.00 -57.44 -24.91
C TYR A 250 -100.41 -57.33 -25.51
N GLU A 251 -100.56 -56.65 -26.65
CA GLU A 251 -101.85 -56.57 -27.37
C GLU A 251 -102.30 -57.94 -27.90
N TYR A 252 -101.39 -58.78 -28.40
CA TYR A 252 -101.71 -60.17 -28.77
C TYR A 252 -102.19 -60.99 -27.58
N THR A 253 -101.50 -60.92 -26.43
CA THR A 253 -101.90 -61.62 -25.20
C THR A 253 -103.27 -61.15 -24.72
N LYS A 254 -103.53 -59.84 -24.78
CA LYS A 254 -104.83 -59.25 -24.42
C LYS A 254 -105.95 -59.75 -25.33
N ARG A 255 -105.74 -59.79 -26.64
CA ARG A 255 -106.69 -60.39 -27.59
C ARG A 255 -106.90 -61.87 -27.32
N PHE A 256 -105.85 -62.61 -27.02
CA PHE A 256 -105.94 -64.03 -26.67
C PHE A 256 -106.81 -64.25 -25.43
N HIS A 257 -106.62 -63.46 -24.37
CA HIS A 257 -107.49 -63.51 -23.17
C HIS A 257 -108.95 -63.15 -23.48
N GLN A 258 -109.20 -62.21 -24.41
CA GLN A 258 -110.56 -61.94 -24.88
C GLN A 258 -111.17 -63.16 -25.59
N PHE A 259 -110.39 -63.87 -26.41
CA PHE A 259 -110.83 -65.11 -27.04
C PHE A 259 -111.11 -66.22 -26.02
N GLU A 260 -110.27 -66.41 -25.00
CA GLU A 260 -110.52 -67.37 -23.92
C GLU A 260 -111.83 -67.05 -23.19
N ASN A 261 -112.07 -65.79 -22.82
CA ASN A 261 -113.32 -65.38 -22.18
C ASN A 261 -114.56 -65.66 -23.05
N ILE A 262 -114.47 -65.49 -24.37
CA ILE A 262 -115.57 -65.82 -25.31
C ILE A 262 -115.74 -67.34 -25.40
N PHE A 263 -114.64 -68.10 -25.46
CA PHE A 263 -114.68 -69.56 -25.50
C PHE A 263 -115.33 -70.14 -24.25
N ASP A 264 -115.01 -69.60 -23.08
CA ASP A 264 -115.63 -69.96 -21.81
C ASP A 264 -117.14 -69.63 -21.78
N GLN A 265 -117.56 -68.50 -22.37
CA GLN A 265 -118.99 -68.16 -22.54
C GLN A 265 -119.72 -69.14 -23.46
N VAL A 266 -119.13 -69.53 -24.59
CA VAL A 266 -119.74 -70.49 -25.54
C VAL A 266 -119.84 -71.89 -24.92
N ASN A 267 -118.83 -72.34 -24.16
CA ASN A 267 -118.91 -73.61 -23.42
C ASN A 267 -120.01 -73.61 -22.34
N PHE A 268 -120.32 -72.45 -21.75
CA PHE A 268 -121.42 -72.29 -20.80
C PHE A 268 -122.80 -72.41 -21.50
N ASP A 269 -122.96 -71.84 -22.70
CA ASP A 269 -124.19 -71.98 -23.50
C ASP A 269 -124.42 -73.42 -23.99
N PHE A 270 -123.37 -74.14 -24.42
CA PHE A 270 -123.51 -75.56 -24.81
C PHE A 270 -123.82 -76.48 -23.63
N SER A 271 -123.33 -76.17 -22.43
CA SER A 271 -123.66 -76.93 -21.22
C SER A 271 -125.11 -76.71 -20.76
N THR A 272 -125.72 -75.57 -21.11
CA THR A 272 -127.11 -75.24 -20.77
C THR A 272 -128.13 -75.84 -21.74
N VAL A 273 -127.74 -76.09 -23.01
CA VAL A 273 -128.62 -76.67 -24.04
C VAL A 273 -128.74 -78.20 -23.97
N ILE A 274 -127.87 -78.90 -23.24
CA ILE A 274 -127.88 -80.38 -23.12
C ILE A 274 -128.81 -80.90 -21.99
N ILE A 275 -129.51 -80.02 -21.24
CA ILE A 275 -130.40 -80.42 -20.12
C ILE A 275 -131.92 -80.32 -20.44
N ILE A 276 -132.33 -80.07 -21.69
CA ILE A 276 -133.76 -80.17 -22.11
C ILE A 276 -133.97 -81.45 -22.93
#